data_AF-S6D7E0-F1
#
_entry.id   AF-S6D7E0-F1
#
_cell.length_a   1.000
_cell.length_b   1.000
_cell.length_c   1.000
_cell.angle_alpha   90.00
_cell.angle_beta   90.00
_cell.angle_gamma   90.00
#
_symmetry.space_group_name_H-M   'P 1'
#
loop_
_entity.id
_entity.type
_entity.pdbx_description
1 polymer ?
#
loop_
_entity_poly.entity_id
_entity_poly.type
_entity_poly.pdbx_seq_one_letter_code
_entity_poly.pdbx_strand_id
1 'polypeptide(L)'
;MLFGAVLGSFVIGMGSQEPATQAPAVNLEFEADEDGTVTITHDGGEALERAEIEIRTPGTVGEWPGPELYAGEEITVTGLESGDEITVVWHSPDGDGAAVIAVYDVE
;
A
#
# COMPACT_ATOMS: atom_id res chain seq x y z
N MET A 1 8.62 29.68 7.45
CA MET A 1 9.53 28.51 7.55
C MET A 1 8.97 27.48 6.58
N LEU A 2 9.81 26.95 5.70
CA LEU A 2 9.43 26.01 4.66
C LEU A 2 8.94 24.72 5.31
N PHE A 3 7.66 24.39 5.18
CA PHE A 3 7.19 23.03 5.45
C PHE A 3 7.69 22.17 4.29
N GLY A 4 8.78 21.45 4.54
CA GLY A 4 9.33 20.50 3.57
C GLY A 4 8.49 19.25 3.60
N ALA A 5 7.76 18.98 2.51
CA ALA A 5 7.28 17.65 2.23
C ALA A 5 8.52 16.77 1.97
N VAL A 6 8.71 15.74 2.78
CA VAL A 6 9.68 14.68 2.51
C VAL A 6 9.05 13.78 1.45
N LEU A 7 9.52 13.89 0.21
CA LEU A 7 9.19 12.94 -0.85
C LEU A 7 10.24 11.83 -0.83
N GLY A 8 9.93 10.71 -0.19
CA GLY A 8 10.76 9.51 -0.15
C GLY A 8 10.17 8.41 -1.01
N SER A 9 10.28 8.49 -2.33
CA SER A 9 9.93 7.36 -3.21
C SER A 9 11.18 6.55 -3.56
N PHE A 10 11.42 5.49 -2.77
CA PHE A 10 12.37 4.44 -3.12
C PHE A 10 11.67 3.08 -3.01
N VAL A 11 11.31 2.49 -4.16
CA VAL A 11 11.14 1.03 -4.25
C VAL A 11 12.51 0.43 -4.58
N ILE A 12 13.23 0.01 -3.54
CA ILE A 12 14.42 -0.84 -3.71
C ILE A 12 13.92 -2.28 -3.93
N GLY A 13 13.88 -2.70 -5.18
CA GLY A 13 13.81 -4.11 -5.54
C GLY A 13 15.19 -4.77 -5.40
N MET A 14 15.57 -5.21 -4.19
CA MET A 14 16.70 -6.14 -4.05
C MET A 14 16.65 -6.93 -2.74
N GLY A 15 16.17 -8.16 -2.83
CA GLY A 15 16.19 -9.15 -1.76
C GLY A 15 15.57 -10.45 -2.23
N SER A 16 16.30 -11.19 -3.09
CA SER A 16 16.10 -12.59 -3.47
C SER A 16 14.76 -13.22 -3.06
N GLN A 17 13.73 -13.09 -3.90
CA GLN A 17 12.58 -14.00 -3.91
C GLN A 17 12.32 -14.43 -5.36
N GLU A 18 12.07 -15.73 -5.47
CA GLU A 18 11.93 -16.63 -6.62
C GLU A 18 11.09 -16.06 -7.78
N PRO A 19 11.18 -16.60 -9.02
CA PRO A 19 10.68 -15.94 -10.23
C PRO A 19 9.17 -15.68 -10.13
N ALA A 20 8.83 -14.49 -9.63
CA ALA A 20 7.48 -14.03 -9.43
C ALA A 20 6.88 -13.72 -10.81
N THR A 21 5.64 -14.12 -11.02
CA THR A 21 4.73 -13.30 -11.83
C THR A 21 4.99 -11.83 -11.45
N GLN A 22 5.43 -11.01 -12.40
CA GLN A 22 5.74 -9.60 -12.09
C GLN A 22 4.48 -8.96 -11.50
N ALA A 23 4.58 -8.48 -10.27
CA ALA A 23 3.51 -7.72 -9.64
C ALA A 23 3.20 -6.47 -10.50
N PRO A 24 1.95 -5.97 -10.47
CA PRO A 24 1.57 -4.79 -11.22
C PRO A 24 2.44 -3.59 -10.83
N ALA A 25 2.78 -2.77 -11.83
CA ALA A 25 3.46 -1.51 -11.60
C ALA A 25 2.45 -0.48 -11.11
N VAL A 26 2.40 -0.26 -9.81
CA VAL A 26 1.51 0.69 -9.14
C VAL A 26 2.29 1.65 -8.25
N ASN A 27 1.78 2.86 -8.12
CA ASN A 27 2.23 3.87 -7.19
C ASN A 27 1.18 4.03 -6.09
N LEU A 28 1.57 3.77 -4.84
CA LEU A 28 0.73 4.00 -3.67
C LEU A 28 1.37 5.12 -2.83
N GLU A 29 0.55 6.07 -2.41
CA GLU A 29 0.91 7.13 -1.48
C GLU A 29 0.25 6.87 -0.12
N PHE A 30 0.96 7.20 0.95
CA PHE A 30 0.50 6.99 2.32
C PHE A 30 0.56 8.32 3.05
N GLU A 31 -0.56 8.74 3.64
CA GLU A 31 -0.66 9.95 4.45
C GLU A 31 -1.20 9.57 5.83
N ALA A 32 -0.41 9.80 6.88
CA ALA A 32 -0.83 9.58 8.26
C ALA A 32 -1.33 10.88 8.92
N ASP A 33 -2.47 10.78 9.58
CA ASP A 33 -3.07 11.84 10.40
C ASP A 33 -2.69 11.67 11.88
N GLU A 34 -2.79 12.78 12.63
CA GLU A 34 -2.52 12.82 14.08
C GLU A 34 -3.48 11.93 14.92
N ASP A 35 -4.60 11.50 14.33
CA ASP A 35 -5.61 10.65 14.95
C ASP A 35 -5.35 9.14 14.77
N GLY A 36 -4.19 8.74 14.21
CA GLY A 36 -3.87 7.33 13.98
C GLY A 36 -4.63 6.72 12.80
N THR A 37 -4.91 7.55 11.79
CA THR A 37 -5.50 7.15 10.52
C THR A 37 -4.45 7.28 9.43
N VAL A 38 -4.31 6.27 8.58
CA VAL A 38 -3.45 6.31 7.39
C VAL A 38 -4.32 6.16 6.15
N THR A 39 -4.24 7.14 5.27
CA THR A 39 -4.89 7.14 3.96
C THR A 39 -3.91 6.59 2.93
N ILE A 40 -4.30 5.50 2.26
CA ILE A 40 -3.55 4.86 1.19
C ILE A 40 -4.20 5.25 -0.14
N THR A 41 -3.50 6.04 -0.94
CA THR A 41 -3.99 6.56 -2.23
C THR A 41 -3.32 5.84 -3.38
N HIS A 42 -4.09 5.41 -4.39
CA HIS A 42 -3.55 4.95 -5.66
C HIS A 42 -3.17 6.17 -6.50
N ASP A 43 -1.89 6.54 -6.52
CA ASP A 43 -1.39 7.73 -7.21
C ASP A 43 -1.23 7.49 -8.73
N GLY A 44 -1.12 6.24 -9.16
CA GLY A 44 -1.04 5.89 -10.58
C GLY A 44 -0.54 4.48 -10.86
N GLY A 45 -0.49 4.14 -12.14
CA GLY A 45 -0.08 2.80 -12.62
C GLY A 45 -1.27 1.92 -12.98
N GLU A 46 -1.07 0.60 -12.88
CA GLU A 46 -2.11 -0.39 -13.16
C GLU A 46 -3.18 -0.42 -12.05
N ALA A 47 -4.43 -0.72 -12.42
CA ALA A 47 -5.51 -0.87 -11.45
C ALA A 47 -5.24 -2.08 -10.54
N LEU A 48 -5.61 -1.98 -9.26
CA LEU A 48 -5.43 -3.07 -8.30
C LEU A 48 -6.76 -3.76 -8.03
N GLU A 49 -6.84 -5.06 -8.30
CA GLU A 49 -8.02 -5.85 -7.94
C GLU A 49 -8.03 -6.14 -6.44
N ARG A 50 -9.10 -5.77 -5.74
CA ARG A 50 -9.24 -6.00 -4.29
C ARG A 50 -9.02 -7.47 -3.90
N ALA A 51 -9.44 -8.39 -4.77
CA ALA A 51 -9.30 -9.83 -4.52
C ALA A 51 -7.82 -10.30 -4.51
N GLU A 52 -6.94 -9.52 -5.12
CA GLU A 52 -5.50 -9.79 -5.21
C GLU A 52 -4.71 -9.07 -4.12
N ILE A 53 -5.31 -8.09 -3.42
CA ILE A 53 -4.61 -7.27 -2.43
C ILE A 53 -4.91 -7.73 -1.00
N GLU A 54 -3.84 -7.97 -0.24
CA GLU A 54 -3.86 -8.18 1.20
C GLU A 54 -3.16 -6.99 1.88
N ILE A 55 -3.90 -6.24 2.70
CA ILE A 55 -3.34 -5.19 3.57
C ILE A 55 -3.10 -5.81 4.95
N ARG A 56 -1.83 -5.97 5.32
CA ARG A 56 -1.42 -6.43 6.64
C ARG A 56 -1.15 -5.22 7.52
N THR A 57 -1.87 -5.12 8.62
CA THR A 57 -1.82 -3.98 9.52
C THR A 57 -2.35 -4.36 10.91
N PRO A 58 -1.86 -3.74 12.00
CA PRO A 58 -2.47 -3.87 13.33
C PRO A 58 -3.77 -3.06 13.47
N GLY A 59 -4.01 -2.10 12.56
CA GLY A 59 -5.22 -1.28 12.53
C GLY A 59 -6.42 -1.96 11.86
N THR A 60 -7.46 -1.17 11.63
CA THR A 60 -8.68 -1.58 10.92
C THR A 60 -8.73 -0.96 9.54
N VAL A 61 -8.68 -1.81 8.51
CA VAL A 61 -8.85 -1.41 7.11
C VAL A 61 -10.30 -0.96 6.87
N GLY A 62 -10.45 0.20 6.24
CA GLY A 62 -11.72 0.79 5.87
C GLY A 62 -12.46 0.05 4.75
N GLU A 63 -13.59 0.61 4.34
CA GLU A 63 -14.35 0.08 3.22
C GLU A 63 -13.64 0.40 1.90
N TRP A 64 -13.52 -0.61 1.03
CA TRP A 64 -12.99 -0.41 -0.31
C TRP A 64 -14.01 0.33 -1.18
N PRO A 65 -13.58 1.30 -2.02
CA PRO A 65 -14.49 2.03 -2.90
C PRO A 65 -15.14 1.14 -3.96
N GLY A 66 -14.52 0.00 -4.29
CA GLY A 66 -15.00 -0.94 -5.29
C GLY A 66 -14.27 -2.29 -5.27
N PRO A 67 -14.53 -3.13 -6.29
CA PRO A 67 -13.78 -4.37 -6.51
C PRO A 67 -12.37 -4.13 -7.05
N GLU A 68 -12.13 -2.94 -7.60
CA GLU A 68 -10.85 -2.49 -8.15
C GLU A 68 -10.55 -1.11 -7.57
N LEU A 69 -9.26 -0.82 -7.38
CA LEU A 69 -8.75 0.48 -6.97
C LEU A 69 -8.02 1.12 -8.14
N TYR A 70 -8.55 2.25 -8.62
CA TYR A 70 -8.02 3.03 -9.73
C TYR A 70 -7.23 4.24 -9.24
N ALA A 71 -6.45 4.83 -10.15
CA ALA A 71 -5.71 6.06 -9.85
C ALA A 71 -6.63 7.21 -9.41
N GLY A 72 -6.29 7.82 -8.29
CA GLY A 72 -7.04 8.86 -7.59
C GLY A 72 -8.02 8.32 -6.54
N GLU A 73 -8.15 7.01 -6.38
CA GLU A 73 -8.96 6.41 -5.31
C GLU A 73 -8.10 6.09 -4.08
N GLU A 74 -8.76 6.06 -2.92
CA GLU A 74 -8.10 5.89 -1.63
C GLU A 74 -8.80 4.86 -0.75
N ILE A 75 -8.05 4.29 0.18
CA ILE A 75 -8.55 3.46 1.27
C ILE A 75 -7.87 3.86 2.57
N THR A 76 -8.63 3.91 3.65
CA THR A 76 -8.11 4.29 4.96
C THR A 76 -7.83 3.09 5.86
N VAL A 77 -6.85 3.22 6.73
CA VAL A 77 -6.58 2.28 7.82
C VAL A 77 -6.61 3.09 9.12
N THR A 78 -7.40 2.66 10.09
CA THR A 78 -7.65 3.42 11.33
C THR A 78 -7.17 2.66 12.56
N GLY A 79 -6.93 3.38 13.66
CA GLY A 79 -6.53 2.78 14.93
C GLY A 79 -5.07 2.34 14.96
N LEU A 80 -4.22 3.11 14.28
CA LEU A 80 -2.78 2.91 14.25
C LEU A 80 -2.09 3.79 15.28
N GLU A 81 -0.97 3.31 15.79
CA GLU A 81 -0.08 4.00 16.71
C GLU A 81 1.30 4.23 16.06
N SER A 82 2.06 5.21 16.55
CA SER A 82 3.45 5.41 16.12
C SER A 82 4.28 4.14 16.39
N GLY A 83 4.99 3.67 15.37
CA GLY A 83 5.72 2.41 15.33
C GLY A 83 4.95 1.22 14.78
N ASP A 84 3.68 1.40 14.36
CA ASP A 84 2.95 0.37 13.62
C ASP A 84 3.36 0.34 12.15
N GLU A 85 3.26 -0.84 11.53
CA GLU A 85 3.60 -1.06 10.12
C GLU A 85 2.37 -1.50 9.31
N ILE A 86 2.21 -0.90 8.13
CA ILE A 86 1.27 -1.33 7.10
C ILE A 86 2.06 -1.95 5.95
N THR A 87 1.73 -3.19 5.59
CA THR A 87 2.30 -3.87 4.42
C THR A 87 1.20 -4.20 3.43
N VAL A 88 1.38 -3.77 2.18
CA VAL A 88 0.48 -4.10 1.06
C VAL A 88 1.11 -5.22 0.24
N VAL A 89 0.43 -6.36 0.18
CA VAL A 89 0.84 -7.56 -0.53
C VAL A 89 -0.11 -7.81 -1.70
N TRP A 90 0.45 -7.96 -2.89
CA TRP A 90 -0.28 -8.43 -4.07
C TRP A 90 -0.12 -9.95 -4.21
N HIS A 91 -1.20 -10.62 -4.58
CA HIS A 91 -1.28 -12.05 -4.85
C HIS A 91 -1.66 -12.27 -6.32
N SER A 92 -0.93 -13.13 -6.98
CA SER A 92 -1.14 -13.47 -8.38
C SER A 92 -2.46 -14.22 -8.56
N PRO A 93 -3.29 -13.82 -9.55
CA PRO A 93 -4.58 -14.48 -9.80
C PRO A 93 -4.41 -15.92 -10.28
N ASP A 94 -3.23 -16.25 -10.84
CA ASP A 94 -2.88 -17.58 -11.36
C ASP A 94 -2.38 -18.55 -10.27
N GLY A 95 -2.26 -18.11 -9.01
CA GLY A 95 -2.37 -19.01 -7.84
C GLY A 95 -1.12 -19.25 -6.98
N ASP A 96 0.08 -18.84 -7.39
CA ASP A 96 1.30 -19.15 -6.60
C ASP A 96 2.28 -17.98 -6.43
N GLY A 97 2.01 -16.81 -7.02
CA GLY A 97 2.84 -15.62 -6.89
C GLY A 97 2.34 -14.69 -5.79
N ALA A 98 3.22 -14.15 -4.96
CA ALA A 98 2.89 -13.01 -4.11
C ALA A 98 4.08 -12.05 -4.05
N ALA A 99 3.81 -10.76 -3.96
CA ALA A 99 4.82 -9.71 -3.90
C ALA A 99 4.40 -8.61 -2.92
N VAL A 100 5.35 -8.14 -2.13
CA VAL A 100 5.15 -6.90 -1.35
C VAL A 100 5.31 -5.73 -2.32
N ILE A 101 4.26 -4.94 -2.48
CA ILE A 101 4.23 -3.80 -3.40
C ILE A 101 4.39 -2.45 -2.69
N ALA A 102 4.07 -2.39 -1.39
CA ALA A 102 4.29 -1.22 -0.56
C ALA A 102 4.43 -1.57 0.93
N VAL A 103 5.21 -0.77 1.65
CA VAL A 103 5.35 -0.81 3.10
C VAL A 103 5.35 0.62 3.62
N TYR A 104 4.66 0.85 4.74
CA TYR A 104 4.60 2.15 5.42
C TYR A 104 4.75 1.96 6.92
N ASP A 105 5.66 2.72 7.54
CA ASP A 105 5.87 2.77 8.98
C ASP A 105 5.22 4.05 9.51
N VAL A 106 4.33 3.92 10.50
CA VAL A 106 3.61 5.04 11.10
C VAL A 106 4.55 5.77 12.05
N GLU A 107 4.85 7.04 11.78
CA GLU A 107 5.77 7.85 12.60
C GLU A 107 5.09 8.59 13.76
#